data_AF-Q2U3C9-F1
#
_entry.id   AF-Q2U3C9-F1
#
_cell.length_a   1.000
_cell.length_b   1.000
_cell.length_c   1.000
_cell.angle_alpha   90.00
_cell.angle_beta   90.00
_cell.angle_gamma   90.00
#
_symmetry.space_group_name_H-M   'P 1'
#
loop_
_entity.id
_entity.type
_entity.pdbx_description
1 polymer ?
#
loop_
_entity_poly.entity_id
_entity_poly.type
_entity_poly.pdbx_seq_one_letter_code
_entity_poly.pdbx_strand_id
1 'polypeptide(L)'
;MRPILDISGVEADEINSGNCSSFPILIYTSALALLANTIYHISSFLLLIHKPRLLKTLPGPKRFISRIWHAQAIAGIATSNEFKEQWDPILIASLLTVAPEMTHKSQQSILLNLLGSITTVTGIKLDSEIDDLRCGWNISQYDEEAVD
;
A
#
# COMPACT_ATOMS: atom_id res chain seq x y z
N MET A 1 11.21 -3.08 -13.05
CA MET A 1 12.55 -3.57 -12.65
C MET A 1 12.36 -4.52 -11.47
N ARG A 2 13.12 -5.63 -11.37
CA ARG A 2 12.93 -6.53 -10.22
C ARG A 2 13.52 -5.93 -8.94
N PRO A 3 12.86 -6.07 -7.78
CA PRO A 3 13.46 -5.73 -6.50
C PRO A 3 14.68 -6.62 -6.24
N ILE A 4 15.66 -6.14 -5.47
CA ILE A 4 16.79 -6.96 -4.99
C ILE A 4 16.30 -7.93 -3.92
N LEU A 5 15.37 -7.48 -3.08
CA LEU A 5 14.79 -8.26 -2.00
C LEU A 5 13.28 -8.24 -2.16
N ASP A 6 12.68 -9.42 -2.22
CA ASP A 6 11.23 -9.65 -2.28
C ASP A 6 10.87 -10.67 -1.20
N ILE A 7 10.35 -10.17 -0.08
CA ILE A 7 9.83 -10.99 1.02
C ILE A 7 8.33 -10.79 1.07
N SER A 8 7.59 -11.90 1.06
CA SER A 8 6.13 -11.83 1.11
C SER A 8 5.64 -11.32 2.48
N GLY A 9 4.43 -10.79 2.56
CA GLY A 9 3.88 -10.30 3.84
C GLY A 9 3.84 -11.39 4.93
N VAL A 10 3.60 -12.65 4.55
CA VAL A 10 3.60 -13.80 5.49
C VAL A 10 4.99 -14.05 6.06
N GLU A 11 6.01 -14.03 5.21
CA GLU A 11 7.41 -14.19 5.67
C GLU A 11 7.88 -12.95 6.45
N ALA A 12 7.38 -11.76 6.12
CA ALA A 12 7.67 -10.54 6.86
C ALA A 12 7.09 -10.57 8.29
N ASP A 13 5.95 -11.24 8.49
CA ASP A 13 5.38 -11.47 9.83
C ASP A 13 6.26 -12.37 10.71
N GLU A 14 6.93 -13.36 10.12
CA GLU A 14 7.87 -14.21 10.84
C GLU A 14 9.11 -13.44 11.31
N ILE A 15 9.54 -12.45 10.53
CA ILE A 15 10.65 -11.55 10.88
C ILE A 15 10.23 -10.59 12.01
N ASN A 16 8.97 -10.16 12.01
CA ASN A 16 8.45 -9.17 12.94
C ASN A 16 7.38 -9.78 13.84
N SER A 17 7.79 -10.77 14.66
CA SER A 17 6.94 -11.65 15.46
C SER A 17 5.99 -10.97 16.48
N GLY A 18 5.96 -9.64 16.55
CA GLY A 18 5.03 -8.84 17.35
C GLY A 18 3.89 -8.18 16.54
N ASN A 19 3.93 -8.21 15.20
CA ASN A 19 2.91 -7.63 14.33
C ASN A 19 2.31 -8.71 13.42
N CYS A 20 1.08 -9.14 13.71
CA CYS A 20 0.28 -9.89 12.76
C CYS A 20 -0.08 -8.93 11.60
N SER A 21 0.28 -9.25 10.35
CA SER A 21 0.08 -8.45 9.11
C SER A 21 1.06 -7.29 8.84
N SER A 22 2.23 -7.65 8.36
CA SER A 22 3.27 -6.80 7.83
C SER A 22 3.07 -6.60 6.33
N PHE A 23 3.52 -5.46 5.82
CA PHE A 23 3.61 -5.28 4.37
C PHE A 23 4.73 -6.16 3.79
N PRO A 24 4.63 -6.56 2.51
CA PRO A 24 5.75 -7.21 1.83
C PRO A 24 6.99 -6.30 1.83
N ILE A 25 8.18 -6.87 1.98
CA ILE A 25 9.44 -6.11 1.97
C ILE A 25 9.99 -6.13 0.55
N LEU A 26 9.89 -4.99 -0.13
CA LEU A 26 10.32 -4.81 -1.53
C LEU A 26 11.43 -3.76 -1.60
N ILE A 27 12.69 -4.17 -1.73
CA ILE A 27 13.85 -3.26 -1.76
C ILE A 27 14.37 -3.08 -3.19
N TYR A 28 14.59 -1.83 -3.60
CA TYR A 28 15.11 -1.49 -4.93
C TYR A 28 16.53 -0.91 -4.86
N THR A 29 17.24 -0.93 -5.99
CA THR A 29 18.58 -0.34 -6.14
C THR A 29 18.59 1.18 -6.24
N SER A 30 17.46 1.78 -6.61
CA SER A 30 17.37 3.21 -6.91
C SER A 30 15.95 3.74 -6.76
N ALA A 31 15.82 5.05 -6.52
CA ALA A 31 14.53 5.74 -6.48
C ALA A 31 13.76 5.62 -7.81
N LEU A 32 14.44 5.59 -8.96
CA LEU A 32 13.79 5.40 -10.26
C LEU A 32 13.19 3.99 -10.41
N ALA A 33 13.91 2.96 -9.95
CA ALA A 33 13.38 1.60 -9.94
C ALA A 33 12.16 1.48 -9.01
N LEU A 34 12.21 2.15 -7.86
CA LEU A 34 11.07 2.25 -6.94
C LEU A 34 9.87 2.89 -7.64
N LEU A 35 10.03 4.10 -8.18
CA LEU A 35 8.95 4.84 -8.83
C LEU A 35 8.34 4.09 -10.03
N ALA A 36 9.17 3.48 -10.86
CA ALA A 36 8.70 2.67 -11.99
C ALA A 36 7.82 1.48 -11.54
N ASN A 37 8.17 0.85 -10.42
CA ASN A 37 7.35 -0.23 -9.87
C ASN A 37 6.08 0.29 -9.20
N THR A 38 6.14 1.43 -8.50
CA THR A 38 4.95 2.11 -7.97
C THR A 38 3.95 2.40 -9.10
N ILE A 39 4.41 2.98 -10.21
CA ILE A 39 3.58 3.26 -11.40
C ILE A 39 2.97 1.97 -11.95
N TYR A 40 3.74 0.88 -12.04
CA TYR A 40 3.22 -0.41 -12.46
C TYR A 40 2.09 -0.92 -11.54
N HIS A 41 2.31 -0.87 -10.22
CA HIS A 41 1.32 -1.36 -9.27
C HIS A 41 0.06 -0.49 -9.22
N ILE A 42 0.19 0.85 -9.22
CA ILE A 42 -0.98 1.73 -9.17
C ILE A 42 -1.78 1.65 -10.48
N SER A 43 -1.12 1.57 -11.64
CA SER A 43 -1.80 1.40 -12.93
C SER A 43 -2.59 0.09 -12.93
N SER A 44 -1.97 -1.00 -12.46
CA SER A 44 -2.63 -2.30 -12.36
C SER A 44 -3.81 -2.26 -11.38
N PHE A 45 -3.64 -1.61 -10.23
CA PHE A 45 -4.71 -1.41 -9.24
C PHE A 45 -5.90 -0.69 -9.86
N LEU A 46 -5.67 0.46 -10.51
CA LEU A 46 -6.72 1.26 -11.16
C LEU A 46 -7.46 0.48 -12.26
N LEU A 47 -6.73 -0.29 -13.06
CA LEU A 47 -7.34 -1.15 -14.09
C LEU A 47 -8.21 -2.26 -13.47
N LEU A 48 -7.82 -2.80 -12.31
CA LEU A 48 -8.56 -3.86 -11.62
C LEU A 48 -9.82 -3.34 -10.94
N ILE A 49 -9.80 -2.17 -10.31
CA ILE A 49 -11.01 -1.58 -9.70
C ILE A 49 -12.04 -1.15 -10.75
N HIS A 50 -11.57 -0.77 -11.95
CA HIS A 50 -12.43 -0.39 -13.07
C HIS A 50 -12.62 -1.51 -14.09
N LYS A 51 -12.33 -2.76 -13.73
CA LYS A 51 -12.44 -3.91 -14.65
C LYS A 51 -13.87 -4.05 -15.19
N PRO A 52 -14.07 -4.03 -16.53
CA PRO A 52 -15.37 -4.27 -17.13
C PRO A 52 -15.99 -5.62 -16.69
N ARG A 53 -17.27 -5.59 -16.29
CA ARG A 53 -18.01 -6.76 -15.78
C ARG A 53 -18.06 -7.95 -16.75
N LEU A 54 -17.97 -7.69 -18.06
CA LEU A 54 -18.05 -8.71 -19.10
C LEU A 54 -16.70 -9.43 -19.36
N LEU A 55 -15.60 -8.98 -18.76
CA LEU A 55 -14.30 -9.64 -18.88
C LEU A 55 -14.22 -10.84 -17.93
N LYS A 56 -14.52 -12.01 -18.48
CA LYS A 56 -14.66 -13.29 -17.76
C LYS A 56 -13.41 -13.66 -16.95
N THR A 57 -12.23 -13.63 -17.57
CA THR A 57 -10.97 -14.01 -16.91
C THR A 57 -9.79 -13.29 -17.54
N LEU A 58 -8.86 -12.80 -16.71
CA LEU A 58 -7.57 -12.29 -17.16
C LEU A 58 -6.56 -13.44 -17.09
N PRO A 59 -5.78 -13.68 -18.15
CA PRO A 59 -4.74 -14.71 -18.13
C PRO A 59 -3.58 -14.30 -17.22
N GLY A 60 -2.93 -15.30 -16.60
CA GLY A 60 -1.71 -15.12 -15.81
C GLY A 60 -1.83 -15.50 -14.34
N PRO A 61 -0.75 -15.32 -13.57
CA PRO A 61 -0.73 -15.58 -12.13
C PRO A 61 -1.83 -14.83 -11.37
N LYS A 62 -2.54 -15.53 -10.47
CA LYS A 62 -3.63 -14.96 -9.64
C LYS A 62 -3.23 -13.70 -8.86
N ARG A 63 -1.95 -13.59 -8.52
CA ARG A 63 -1.37 -12.44 -7.84
C ARG A 63 -1.52 -11.14 -8.63
N PHE A 64 -1.29 -11.17 -9.95
CA PHE A 64 -1.35 -9.97 -10.80
C PHE A 64 -2.77 -9.49 -11.11
N ILE A 65 -3.78 -10.27 -10.76
CA ILE A 65 -5.19 -9.90 -10.87
C ILE A 65 -5.79 -9.51 -9.51
N SER A 66 -4.98 -9.51 -8.44
CA SER A 66 -5.41 -9.16 -7.09
C SER A 66 -5.15 -7.68 -6.82
N ARG A 67 -6.23 -6.89 -6.71
CA ARG A 67 -6.13 -5.47 -6.33
C ARG A 67 -5.42 -5.29 -4.98
N ILE A 68 -5.72 -6.16 -4.01
CA ILE A 68 -5.15 -6.11 -2.66
C ILE A 68 -3.63 -6.37 -2.72
N TRP A 69 -3.18 -7.28 -3.60
CA TRP A 69 -1.75 -7.52 -3.76
C TRP A 69 -1.02 -6.28 -4.28
N HIS A 70 -1.60 -5.55 -5.24
CA HIS A 70 -1.02 -4.30 -5.72
C HIS A 70 -1.04 -3.20 -4.65
N ALA A 71 -2.12 -3.09 -3.88
CA ALA A 71 -2.22 -2.16 -2.75
C ALA A 71 -1.13 -2.43 -1.69
N GLN A 72 -0.99 -3.68 -1.26
CA GLN A 72 0.04 -4.11 -0.31
C GLN A 72 1.46 -3.90 -0.86
N ALA A 73 1.68 -4.12 -2.15
CA ALA A 73 2.98 -3.86 -2.77
C ALA A 73 3.35 -2.37 -2.74
N ILE A 74 2.41 -1.46 -3.01
CA ILE A 74 2.65 0.00 -2.90
C ILE A 74 2.98 0.39 -1.46
N ALA A 75 2.21 -0.11 -0.49
CA ALA A 75 2.49 0.13 0.93
C ALA A 75 3.87 -0.41 1.33
N GLY A 76 4.21 -1.64 0.93
CA GLY A 76 5.51 -2.26 1.14
C GLY A 76 6.66 -1.45 0.53
N ILE A 77 6.51 -1.00 -0.72
CA ILE A 77 7.45 -0.10 -1.38
C ILE A 77 7.71 1.14 -0.52
N ALA A 78 6.65 1.79 -0.04
CA ALA A 78 6.74 3.03 0.73
C ALA A 78 7.37 2.83 2.12
N THR A 79 7.19 1.65 2.74
CA THR A 79 7.69 1.35 4.09
C THR A 79 9.09 0.74 4.13
N SER A 80 9.53 0.09 3.05
CA SER A 80 10.77 -0.74 3.05
C SER A 80 11.98 -0.08 2.40
N ASN A 81 11.83 1.13 1.85
CA ASN A 81 12.92 1.85 1.19
C ASN A 81 13.18 3.17 1.90
N GLU A 82 14.41 3.66 1.78
CA GLU A 82 14.84 4.94 2.35
C GLU A 82 15.76 5.66 1.35
N PHE A 83 15.15 6.32 0.36
CA PHE A 83 15.87 7.23 -0.55
C PHE A 83 15.55 8.69 -0.21
N LYS A 84 16.52 9.60 -0.41
CA LYS A 84 16.29 11.04 -0.23
C LYS A 84 15.20 11.57 -1.15
N GLU A 85 15.13 11.03 -2.35
CA GLU A 85 14.19 11.42 -3.41
C GLU A 85 12.97 10.48 -3.48
N GLN A 86 12.72 9.66 -2.45
CA GLN A 86 11.66 8.64 -2.45
C GLN A 86 10.26 9.23 -2.60
N TRP A 87 10.02 10.39 -2.01
CA TRP A 87 8.69 11.00 -1.88
C TRP A 87 8.27 11.77 -3.14
N ASP A 88 8.27 11.06 -4.26
CA ASP A 88 7.65 11.54 -5.48
C ASP A 88 6.13 11.70 -5.28
N PRO A 89 5.49 12.77 -5.80
CA PRO A 89 4.04 12.97 -5.69
C PRO A 89 3.20 11.78 -6.18
N ILE A 90 3.68 11.02 -7.17
CA ILE A 90 2.99 9.80 -7.64
C ILE A 90 3.02 8.72 -6.58
N LEU A 91 4.12 8.56 -5.82
CA LEU A 91 4.17 7.60 -4.71
C LEU A 91 3.19 7.98 -3.61
N ILE A 92 3.16 9.26 -3.23
CA ILE A 92 2.25 9.76 -2.19
C ILE A 92 0.79 9.55 -2.63
N ALA A 93 0.44 9.97 -3.84
CA ALA A 93 -0.91 9.78 -4.40
C ALA A 93 -1.28 8.29 -4.51
N SER A 94 -0.34 7.44 -4.93
CA SER A 94 -0.57 5.99 -5.00
C SER A 94 -0.84 5.40 -3.61
N LEU A 95 -0.07 5.82 -2.60
CA LEU A 95 -0.22 5.37 -1.23
C LEU A 95 -1.59 5.77 -0.66
N LEU A 96 -1.98 7.04 -0.82
CA LEU A 96 -3.29 7.54 -0.42
C LEU A 96 -4.44 6.81 -1.13
N THR A 97 -4.27 6.52 -2.41
CA THR A 97 -5.28 5.82 -3.23
C THR A 97 -5.53 4.40 -2.73
N VAL A 98 -4.49 3.69 -2.30
CA VAL A 98 -4.60 2.28 -1.89
C VAL A 98 -4.75 2.07 -0.39
N ALA A 99 -4.47 3.09 0.44
CA ALA A 99 -4.59 3.01 1.88
C ALA A 99 -5.98 2.52 2.35
N PRO A 100 -7.13 2.96 1.78
CA PRO A 100 -8.44 2.47 2.19
C PRO A 100 -8.63 0.93 2.10
N GLU A 101 -7.80 0.24 1.30
CA GLU A 101 -7.85 -1.22 1.17
C GLU A 101 -7.27 -1.96 2.39
N MET A 102 -6.62 -1.26 3.33
CA MET A 102 -6.04 -1.87 4.52
C MET A 102 -7.09 -2.09 5.60
N THR A 103 -7.36 -3.35 5.91
CA THR A 103 -8.35 -3.73 6.93
C THR A 103 -7.73 -3.99 8.31
N HIS A 104 -6.44 -4.32 8.39
CA HIS A 104 -5.81 -4.64 9.66
C HIS A 104 -5.26 -3.41 10.38
N LYS A 105 -5.54 -3.30 11.69
CA LYS A 105 -5.17 -2.13 12.52
C LYS A 105 -3.67 -1.83 12.54
N SER A 106 -2.81 -2.85 12.53
CA SER A 106 -1.34 -2.64 12.48
C SER A 106 -0.92 -1.96 11.17
N GLN A 107 -1.43 -2.42 10.02
CA GLN A 107 -1.16 -1.84 8.70
C GLN A 107 -1.66 -0.40 8.62
N GLN A 108 -2.87 -0.15 9.12
CA GLN A 108 -3.46 1.19 9.20
C GLN A 108 -2.57 2.14 10.02
N SER A 109 -2.14 1.71 11.22
CA SER A 109 -1.26 2.50 12.08
C SER A 109 0.09 2.81 11.43
N ILE A 110 0.69 1.81 10.76
CA ILE A 110 1.93 2.01 9.99
C ILE A 110 1.75 3.08 8.92
N LEU A 111 0.66 3.03 8.15
CA LEU A 111 0.39 4.01 7.09
C LEU A 111 0.14 5.41 7.63
N LEU A 112 -0.60 5.56 8.73
CA LEU A 112 -0.84 6.88 9.34
C LEU A 112 0.46 7.51 9.83
N ASN A 113 1.33 6.72 10.48
CA ASN A 113 2.64 7.18 10.92
C ASN A 113 3.53 7.57 9.73
N LEU A 114 3.50 6.77 8.66
CA LEU A 114 4.24 7.04 7.44
C LEU A 114 3.79 8.34 6.77
N LEU A 115 2.47 8.53 6.58
CA LEU A 115 1.91 9.76 6.00
C LEU A 115 2.26 11.00 6.84
N GLY A 116 2.20 10.89 8.18
CA GLY A 116 2.67 11.95 9.07
C GLY A 116 4.16 12.27 8.86
N SER A 117 5.00 11.25 8.71
CA SER A 117 6.43 11.42 8.41
C SER A 117 6.67 12.03 7.02
N ILE A 118 5.84 11.72 6.02
CA ILE A 118 5.93 12.34 4.69
C ILE A 118 5.64 13.83 4.80
N THR A 119 4.61 14.22 5.56
CA THR A 119 4.28 15.63 5.81
C THR A 119 5.47 16.39 6.43
N THR A 120 6.14 15.79 7.43
CA THR A 120 7.27 16.46 8.09
C THR A 120 8.50 16.59 7.18
N VAL A 121 8.76 15.60 6.33
CA VAL A 121 9.94 15.58 5.45
C VAL A 121 9.74 16.44 4.19
N THR A 122 8.55 16.43 3.61
CA THR A 122 8.27 17.07 2.32
C THR A 122 7.57 18.43 2.43
N GLY A 123 6.90 18.69 3.56
CA GLY A 123 6.02 19.85 3.73
C GLY A 123 4.67 19.75 3.02
N ILE A 124 4.38 18.65 2.32
CA ILE A 124 3.07 18.39 1.72
C ILE A 124 2.08 18.12 2.86
N LYS A 125 1.02 18.92 2.94
CA LYS A 125 0.01 18.79 3.99
C LYS A 125 -0.95 17.65 3.62
N LEU A 126 -0.99 16.62 4.48
CA LEU A 126 -1.82 15.43 4.31
C LEU A 126 -2.83 15.25 5.46
N ASP A 127 -3.03 16.28 6.29
CA ASP A 127 -3.84 16.19 7.52
C ASP A 127 -5.29 15.78 7.21
N SER A 128 -5.90 16.37 6.18
CA SER A 128 -7.25 16.02 5.73
C SER A 128 -7.36 14.56 5.30
N GLU A 129 -6.40 14.09 4.51
CA GLU A 129 -6.38 12.74 3.97
C GLU A 129 -6.14 11.70 5.08
N ILE A 130 -5.29 12.04 6.05
CA ILE A 130 -5.05 11.22 7.26
C ILE A 130 -6.34 11.10 8.08
N ASP A 131 -7.08 12.19 8.27
CA ASP A 131 -8.33 12.19 9.02
C ASP A 131 -9.46 11.46 8.28
N ASP A 132 -9.54 11.59 6.96
CA ASP A 132 -10.47 10.83 6.12
C ASP A 132 -10.22 9.32 6.22
N LEU A 133 -8.94 8.89 6.19
CA LEU A 133 -8.58 7.49 6.37
C LEU A 133 -8.99 6.95 7.75
N ARG A 134 -8.73 7.72 8.81
CA ARG A 134 -9.15 7.35 10.18
C ARG A 134 -10.66 7.19 10.27
N CYS A 135 -11.40 8.15 9.72
CA CYS A 135 -12.87 8.11 9.72
C CYS A 135 -13.38 6.87 8.95
N GLY A 136 -12.86 6.63 7.74
CA GLY A 136 -13.24 5.50 6.91
C GLY A 136 -13.03 4.15 7.59
N TRP A 137 -11.86 3.94 8.20
CA TRP A 137 -11.56 2.68 8.90
C TRP A 137 -12.35 2.51 10.20
N ASN A 138 -12.65 3.59 10.92
CA ASN A 138 -13.49 3.53 12.11
C ASN A 138 -14.92 3.09 11.77
N ILE A 139 -15.50 3.63 10.69
CA ILE A 139 -16.85 3.23 10.23
C ILE A 139 -16.87 1.73 9.90
N SER A 140 -15.87 1.22 9.18
CA SER A 140 -15.80 -0.20 8.83
C SER A 140 -15.72 -1.13 10.06
N GLN A 141 -15.13 -0.67 11.17
CA GLN A 141 -15.06 -1.45 12.41
C GLN A 141 -16.41 -1.52 13.14
N TYR A 142 -17.20 -0.45 13.10
CA TYR A 142 -18.54 -0.44 13.68
C TYR A 142 -19.52 -1.35 12.93
N ASP A 143 -19.39 -1.45 11.59
CA ASP A 143 -20.21 -2.35 10.78
C ASP A 143 -19.92 -3.84 11.06
N GLU A 144 -18.69 -4.19 11.46
CA GLU A 144 -18.33 -5.56 11.87
C GLU A 144 -18.91 -5.91 13.25
N GLU A 145 -18.93 -4.99 14.21
CA GLU A 145 -19.47 -5.22 15.56
C GLU A 145 -21.01 -5.23 15.63
N ALA A 146 -21.71 -4.64 14.64
CA ALA A 146 -23.17 -4.56 14.60
C ALA A 146 -23.86 -5.79 13.99
N VAL A 147 -23.10 -6.77 13.51
CA VAL A 147 -23.59 -8.00 12.84
C VAL A 147 -23.41 -9.26 13.72
N ASP A 148 -22.78 -9.12 14.90
CA ASP A 148 -22.72 -10.15 15.96
C ASP A 148 -23.82 -9.95 17.03
#